data_AF-A0A8C2MF79-F1
#
_entry.id   AF-A0A8C2MF79-F1
#
_cell.length_a   1.000
_cell.length_b   1.000
_cell.length_c   1.000
_cell.angle_alpha   90.00
_cell.angle_beta   90.00
_cell.angle_gamma   90.00
#
_symmetry.space_group_name_H-M   'P 1'
#
loop_
_entity.id
_entity.type
_entity.pdbx_description
1 polymer ?
#
loop_
_entity_poly.entity_id
_entity_poly.type
_entity_poly.pdbx_seq_one_letter_code
_entity_poly.pdbx_strand_id
1 'polypeptide(L)'
;MMKLAAGFLLLLLEVRLLPVTPLLAEETSSASSPGSPLTSTEYERFFALLTPTWKAETTCRLRATHGCRNPTLVQLDQYENHGLVPDGAVCSDLPYASWFESFCQFAQYRCSNHVYYAKVRKNLNSIPSPHVEGLGDSTPSCGLHRHCMNVIHPYT
;
A
#
# COMPACT_ATOMS: atom_id res chain seq x y z
N MET A 1 52.58 -6.44 -56.19
CA MET A 1 52.79 -5.27 -57.07
C MET A 1 51.42 -4.75 -57.49
N MET A 2 51.12 -3.46 -57.22
CA MET A 2 50.08 -2.56 -57.80
C MET A 2 48.59 -3.03 -57.78
N LYS A 3 47.52 -2.23 -57.62
CA LYS A 3 47.19 -0.85 -57.18
C LYS A 3 45.64 -0.79 -57.07
N LEU A 4 45.15 -0.10 -56.03
CA LEU A 4 43.86 0.60 -55.75
C LEU A 4 42.61 0.47 -56.65
N ALA A 5 41.45 0.32 -56.01
CA ALA A 5 40.21 1.09 -56.25
C ALA A 5 39.39 1.12 -54.93
N ALA A 6 39.40 2.20 -54.16
CA ALA A 6 38.46 3.33 -54.26
C ALA A 6 37.00 2.88 -54.08
N GLY A 7 36.54 2.80 -52.83
CA GLY A 7 35.12 2.50 -52.58
C GLY A 7 34.78 2.13 -51.16
N PHE A 8 35.24 2.89 -50.16
CA PHE A 8 34.54 2.92 -48.87
C PHE A 8 34.79 4.28 -48.20
N LEU A 9 34.41 5.33 -48.95
CA LEU A 9 34.15 6.64 -48.38
C LEU A 9 33.02 6.51 -47.35
N LEU A 10 33.26 7.13 -46.19
CA LEU A 10 32.23 7.78 -45.37
C LEU A 10 31.17 6.89 -44.69
N LEU A 11 31.57 6.15 -43.65
CA LEU A 11 30.60 5.66 -42.64
C LEU A 11 31.10 5.90 -41.20
N LEU A 12 31.72 7.06 -40.93
CA LEU A 12 32.13 7.47 -39.57
C LEU A 12 31.59 8.84 -39.15
N LEU A 13 30.58 9.38 -39.82
CA LEU A 13 30.04 10.71 -39.49
C LEU A 13 28.50 10.73 -39.47
N GLU A 14 27.91 9.96 -38.56
CA GLU A 14 26.57 10.26 -38.02
C GLU A 14 26.65 10.14 -36.50
N VAL A 15 27.47 11.03 -35.91
CA VAL A 15 27.24 11.52 -34.55
C VAL A 15 25.94 12.33 -34.61
N ARG A 16 24.80 11.63 -34.65
CA ARG A 16 23.51 12.24 -34.36
C ARG A 16 23.51 12.55 -32.88
N LEU A 17 23.88 13.79 -32.59
CA LEU A 17 23.43 14.53 -31.42
C LEU A 17 21.89 14.51 -31.43
N LEU A 18 21.30 13.41 -30.96
CA LEU A 18 19.96 13.50 -30.40
C LEU A 18 20.12 14.35 -29.14
N PRO A 19 19.36 15.44 -28.98
CA PRO A 19 19.19 15.99 -27.67
C PRO A 19 18.59 14.87 -26.83
N VAL A 20 19.42 14.30 -25.95
CA VAL A 20 18.92 13.64 -24.74
C VAL A 20 18.32 14.78 -23.95
N THR A 21 17.09 15.14 -24.28
CA THR A 21 16.21 15.79 -23.32
C THR A 21 16.15 14.82 -22.16
N PRO A 22 16.63 15.17 -20.96
CA PRO A 22 16.12 14.50 -19.79
C PRO A 22 14.62 14.77 -19.87
N LEU A 23 13.85 13.75 -20.26
CA LEU A 23 12.45 13.68 -19.90
C LEU A 23 12.52 13.59 -18.38
N LEU A 24 12.59 14.77 -17.75
CA LEU A 24 12.01 14.98 -16.45
C LEU A 24 10.55 14.67 -16.73
N ALA A 25 10.24 13.37 -16.67
CA ALA A 25 8.95 12.94 -16.22
C ALA A 25 8.85 13.61 -14.86
N GLU A 26 8.31 14.81 -14.89
CA GLU A 26 7.48 15.33 -13.84
C GLU A 26 6.32 14.32 -13.74
N GLU A 27 6.66 13.13 -13.21
CA GLU A 27 5.81 12.46 -12.28
C GLU A 27 5.51 13.56 -11.28
N THR A 28 4.37 14.22 -11.46
CA THR A 28 3.63 14.81 -10.36
C THR A 28 3.27 13.65 -9.42
N SER A 29 4.29 12.99 -8.88
CA SER A 29 4.24 12.19 -7.70
C SER A 29 3.95 13.23 -6.64
N SER A 30 2.66 13.46 -6.41
CA SER A 30 2.23 13.92 -5.11
C SER A 30 2.92 12.97 -4.14
N ALA A 31 4.00 13.42 -3.49
CA ALA A 31 4.82 12.56 -2.65
C ALA A 31 3.86 11.87 -1.68
N SER A 32 3.75 10.54 -1.77
CA SER A 32 2.82 9.79 -0.95
C SER A 32 3.18 10.04 0.50
N SER A 33 2.22 10.52 1.29
CA SER A 33 2.46 10.81 2.70
C SER A 33 2.85 9.51 3.41
N PRO A 34 3.93 9.47 4.19
CA PRO A 34 4.25 8.32 5.02
C PRO A 34 3.03 7.95 5.89
N GLY A 35 2.73 6.65 6.00
CA GLY A 35 1.57 6.14 6.73
C GLY A 35 0.24 6.26 6.00
N SER A 36 0.21 6.87 4.80
CA SER A 36 -1.00 6.84 3.99
C SER A 36 -1.19 5.48 3.33
N PRO A 37 -2.44 5.03 3.10
CA PRO A 37 -2.71 3.82 2.33
C PRO A 37 -2.21 3.93 0.90
N LEU A 38 -1.75 2.81 0.33
CA LEU A 38 -1.40 2.70 -1.09
C LEU A 38 -2.60 3.04 -2.00
N THR A 39 -2.31 3.56 -3.18
CA THR A 39 -3.27 3.64 -4.28
C THR A 39 -3.61 2.24 -4.83
N SER A 40 -4.67 2.14 -5.63
CA SER A 40 -5.06 0.86 -6.24
C SER A 40 -3.93 0.19 -7.03
N THR A 41 -3.20 0.97 -7.84
CA THR A 41 -2.07 0.49 -8.65
C THR A 41 -0.87 0.10 -7.80
N GLU A 42 -0.61 0.81 -6.70
CA GLU A 42 0.46 0.43 -5.76
C GLU A 42 0.11 -0.86 -5.01
N TYR A 43 -1.15 -1.05 -4.62
CA TYR A 43 -1.61 -2.31 -4.03
C TYR A 43 -1.43 -3.50 -4.98
N GLU A 44 -1.68 -3.34 -6.28
CA GLU A 44 -1.43 -4.39 -7.27
C GLU A 44 0.04 -4.83 -7.26
N ARG A 45 0.98 -3.86 -7.25
CA ARG A 45 2.41 -4.15 -7.17
C ARG A 45 2.81 -4.76 -5.82
N PHE A 46 2.24 -4.26 -4.73
CA PHE A 46 2.47 -4.79 -3.39
C PHE A 46 2.02 -6.25 -3.28
N PHE A 47 0.77 -6.55 -3.67
CA PHE A 47 0.22 -7.90 -3.59
C PHE A 47 0.88 -8.88 -4.57
N ALA A 48 1.50 -8.41 -5.65
CA ALA A 48 2.32 -9.26 -6.50
C ALA A 48 3.49 -9.92 -5.73
N LEU A 49 4.04 -9.26 -4.70
CA LEU A 49 5.07 -9.85 -3.83
C LEU A 49 4.54 -11.03 -3.01
N LEU A 50 3.26 -10.96 -2.63
CA LEU A 50 2.56 -11.96 -1.82
C LEU A 50 1.79 -12.99 -2.67
N THR A 51 1.90 -12.89 -3.99
CA THR A 51 1.27 -13.80 -4.96
C THR A 51 2.29 -14.83 -5.45
N PRO A 52 1.91 -16.12 -5.58
CA PRO A 52 0.58 -16.69 -5.30
C PRO A 52 0.32 -16.91 -3.80
N THR A 53 -0.92 -17.30 -3.45
CA THR A 53 -1.45 -17.39 -2.08
C THR A 53 -0.54 -18.06 -1.05
N TRP A 54 0.25 -19.08 -1.43
CA TRP A 54 1.17 -19.74 -0.49
C TRP A 54 2.23 -18.78 0.10
N LYS A 55 2.59 -17.70 -0.60
CA LYS A 55 3.49 -16.66 -0.07
C LYS A 55 2.79 -15.81 1.00
N ALA A 56 1.53 -15.46 0.77
CA ALA A 56 0.69 -14.79 1.77
C ALA A 56 0.52 -15.69 3.01
N GLU A 57 0.21 -16.97 2.83
CA GLU A 57 0.10 -17.96 3.91
C GLU A 57 1.42 -18.08 4.70
N THR A 58 2.56 -18.13 4.01
CA THR A 58 3.88 -18.18 4.66
C THR A 58 4.14 -16.92 5.50
N THR A 59 3.82 -15.75 4.96
CA THR A 59 3.93 -14.46 5.66
C THR A 59 3.00 -14.43 6.88
N CYS A 60 1.78 -14.94 6.73
CA CYS A 60 0.81 -15.06 7.81
C CYS A 60 1.26 -16.03 8.90
N ARG A 61 1.87 -17.16 8.55
CA ARG A 61 2.48 -18.07 9.53
C ARG A 61 3.62 -17.41 10.28
N LEU A 62 4.46 -16.62 9.60
CA LEU A 62 5.50 -15.83 10.25
C LEU A 62 4.89 -14.84 11.27
N ARG A 63 3.81 -14.16 10.89
CA ARG A 63 3.09 -13.22 11.78
C ARG A 63 2.47 -13.92 12.99
N ALA A 64 1.86 -15.08 12.80
CA ALA A 64 1.27 -15.86 13.89
C ALA A 64 2.31 -16.34 14.90
N THR A 65 3.53 -16.65 14.44
CA THR A 65 4.58 -17.25 15.27
C THR A 65 5.51 -16.22 15.92
N HIS A 66 5.77 -15.09 15.25
CA HIS A 66 6.72 -14.07 15.71
C HIS A 66 6.06 -12.73 16.07
N GLY A 67 4.76 -12.59 15.81
CA GLY A 67 4.04 -11.34 15.99
C GLY A 67 4.45 -10.27 14.97
N CYS A 68 3.80 -9.10 15.05
CA CYS A 68 4.01 -8.00 14.10
C CYS A 68 5.36 -7.26 14.27
N ARG A 69 6.10 -7.53 15.35
CA ARG A 69 7.41 -6.90 15.60
C ARG A 69 8.57 -7.63 14.93
N ASN A 70 8.31 -8.74 14.24
CA ASN A 70 9.32 -9.40 13.43
C ASN A 70 9.88 -8.42 12.38
N PRO A 71 11.21 -8.25 12.25
CA PRO A 71 11.78 -7.25 11.35
C PRO A 71 11.35 -7.38 9.89
N THR A 72 11.20 -8.61 9.39
CA THR A 72 10.73 -8.87 8.02
C THR A 72 9.28 -8.40 7.83
N LEU A 73 8.43 -8.60 8.83
CA LEU A 73 7.04 -8.14 8.79
C LEU A 73 6.94 -6.62 8.94
N VAL A 74 7.76 -6.01 9.78
CA VAL A 74 7.82 -4.55 9.90
C VAL A 74 8.20 -3.91 8.56
N GLN A 75 9.18 -4.47 7.84
CA GLN A 75 9.56 -3.98 6.51
C GLN A 75 8.42 -4.11 5.50
N LEU A 76 7.71 -5.23 5.51
CA LEU A 76 6.56 -5.43 4.63
C LEU A 76 5.42 -4.46 4.97
N ASP A 77 5.12 -4.28 6.25
CA ASP A 77 4.06 -3.39 6.74
C ASP A 77 4.41 -1.92 6.44
N GLN A 78 5.69 -1.53 6.56
CA GLN A 78 6.15 -0.20 6.12
C GLN A 78 5.99 -0.04 4.61
N TYR A 79 6.33 -1.06 3.82
CA TYR A 79 6.16 -1.01 2.37
C TYR A 79 4.68 -0.87 1.95
N GLU A 80 3.75 -1.51 2.67
CA GLU A 80 2.30 -1.35 2.48
C GLU A 80 1.78 0.05 2.88
N ASN A 81 2.55 0.85 3.61
CA ASN A 81 2.08 2.14 4.16
C ASN A 81 3.06 3.29 3.84
N HIS A 82 3.67 3.28 2.66
CA HIS A 82 4.59 4.34 2.22
C HIS A 82 5.74 4.62 3.20
N GLY A 83 6.34 3.57 3.73
CA GLY A 83 7.53 3.61 4.59
C GLY A 83 7.26 3.81 6.08
N LEU A 84 6.02 4.06 6.50
CA LEU A 84 5.67 4.24 7.91
C LEU A 84 4.40 3.46 8.24
N VAL A 85 4.46 2.57 9.23
CA VAL A 85 3.24 1.90 9.72
C VAL A 85 2.39 2.93 10.47
N PRO A 86 1.09 3.09 10.19
CA PRO A 86 0.24 4.03 10.88
C PRO A 86 0.17 3.74 12.38
N ASP A 87 0.35 4.78 13.18
CA ASP A 87 0.09 4.70 14.61
C ASP A 87 -1.42 4.78 14.87
N GLY A 88 -1.91 3.86 15.70
CA GLY A 88 -3.33 3.80 16.06
C GLY A 88 -4.21 3.21 14.97
N ALA A 89 -5.48 3.61 14.99
CA ALA A 89 -6.52 2.90 14.29
C ALA A 89 -6.48 3.08 12.75
N VAL A 90 -6.83 2.01 12.04
CA VAL A 90 -6.87 1.96 10.58
C VAL A 90 -8.24 1.56 10.07
N CYS A 91 -8.59 2.08 8.90
CA CYS A 91 -9.81 1.72 8.18
C CYS A 91 -9.49 0.67 7.12
N SER A 92 -10.40 -0.28 6.89
CA SER A 92 -10.24 -1.29 5.84
C SER A 92 -11.32 -1.18 4.75
N ASP A 93 -11.13 -1.94 3.68
CA ASP A 93 -12.12 -2.16 2.62
C ASP A 93 -13.03 -3.37 2.87
N LEU A 94 -12.93 -4.01 4.04
CA LEU A 94 -13.75 -5.16 4.39
C LEU A 94 -15.18 -4.71 4.76
N PRO A 95 -16.22 -5.41 4.27
CA PRO A 95 -17.60 -5.02 4.49
C PRO A 95 -18.04 -5.14 5.96
N TYR A 96 -17.55 -6.16 6.69
CA TYR A 96 -17.98 -6.47 8.06
C TYR A 96 -16.95 -6.12 9.14
N ALA A 97 -15.76 -5.66 8.73
CA ALA A 97 -14.65 -5.33 9.64
C ALA A 97 -13.95 -4.07 9.14
N SER A 98 -14.65 -2.94 9.19
CA SER A 98 -14.21 -1.68 8.55
C SER A 98 -13.18 -0.88 9.34
N TRP A 99 -12.92 -1.25 10.60
CA TRP A 99 -12.04 -0.53 11.53
C TRP A 99 -11.25 -1.52 12.39
N PHE A 100 -10.00 -1.16 12.68
CA PHE A 100 -9.11 -1.91 13.57
C PHE A 100 -8.31 -0.95 14.44
N GLU A 101 -8.01 -1.33 15.68
CA GLU A 101 -7.25 -0.51 16.64
C GLU A 101 -5.81 -0.24 16.20
N SER A 102 -5.25 -1.11 15.35
CA SER A 102 -3.90 -0.98 14.80
C SER A 102 -3.77 -1.69 13.45
N PHE A 103 -2.77 -1.27 12.67
CA PHE A 103 -2.39 -2.00 11.45
C PHE A 103 -2.02 -3.47 11.73
N CYS A 104 -1.37 -3.74 12.86
CA CYS A 104 -1.03 -5.10 13.28
C CYS A 104 -2.28 -5.98 13.44
N GLN A 105 -3.33 -5.49 14.11
CA GLN A 105 -4.59 -6.21 14.24
C GLN A 105 -5.27 -6.44 12.88
N PHE A 106 -5.30 -5.44 12.02
CA PHE A 106 -5.83 -5.58 10.65
C PHE A 106 -5.11 -6.69 9.88
N ALA A 107 -3.78 -6.70 9.91
CA ALA A 107 -3.00 -7.70 9.19
C ALA A 107 -3.13 -9.11 9.82
N GLN A 108 -3.25 -9.22 11.14
CA GLN A 108 -3.59 -10.48 11.80
C GLN A 108 -4.97 -10.98 11.38
N TYR A 109 -5.98 -10.09 11.33
CA TYR A 109 -7.32 -10.42 10.87
C TYR A 109 -7.31 -10.96 9.43
N ARG A 110 -6.56 -10.31 8.52
CA ARG A 110 -6.36 -10.78 7.14
C ARG A 110 -5.84 -12.21 7.09
N CYS A 111 -4.86 -12.49 7.94
CA CYS A 111 -4.26 -13.82 8.05
C CYS A 111 -5.25 -14.86 8.59
N SER A 112 -5.91 -14.59 9.71
CA SER A 112 -6.83 -15.54 10.34
C SER A 112 -8.08 -15.83 9.50
N ASN A 113 -8.54 -14.87 8.70
CA ASN A 113 -9.73 -15.00 7.86
C ASN A 113 -9.42 -15.30 6.40
N HIS A 114 -8.15 -15.50 6.05
CA HIS A 114 -7.69 -15.80 4.68
C HIS A 114 -8.07 -14.72 3.65
N VAL A 115 -8.33 -13.49 4.11
CA VAL A 115 -8.63 -12.32 3.25
C VAL A 115 -7.33 -11.57 2.94
N TYR A 116 -6.38 -12.29 2.35
CA TYR A 116 -4.98 -11.87 2.23
C TYR A 116 -4.75 -10.58 1.45
N TYR A 117 -5.71 -10.12 0.65
CA TYR A 117 -5.55 -8.96 -0.25
C TYR A 117 -6.50 -7.80 0.10
N ALA A 118 -7.06 -7.81 1.31
CA ALA A 118 -7.81 -6.66 1.83
C ALA A 118 -6.89 -5.45 2.03
N LYS A 119 -7.42 -4.25 1.78
CA LYS A 119 -6.66 -2.99 1.71
C LYS A 119 -7.02 -2.07 2.88
N VAL A 120 -6.06 -1.27 3.30
CA VAL A 120 -6.34 -0.10 4.15
C VAL A 120 -7.03 0.98 3.31
N ARG A 121 -7.99 1.70 3.89
CA ARG A 121 -8.65 2.87 3.30
C ARG A 121 -8.24 4.15 3.99
N LYS A 122 -8.28 5.26 3.25
CA LYS A 122 -8.08 6.59 3.81
C LYS A 122 -9.22 6.88 4.79
N ASN A 123 -8.88 7.39 5.98
CA ASN A 123 -9.88 7.87 6.91
C ASN A 123 -10.50 9.15 6.34
N LEU A 124 -11.80 9.14 6.06
CA LEU A 124 -12.50 10.26 5.43
C LEU A 124 -12.88 11.37 6.42
N ASN A 125 -12.63 11.18 7.73
CA ASN A 125 -13.16 12.05 8.78
C ASN A 125 -12.15 13.01 9.43
N SER A 126 -10.99 13.28 8.81
CA SER A 126 -10.12 14.37 9.25
C SER A 126 -10.62 15.76 8.77
N ILE A 127 -11.90 16.07 9.02
CA ILE A 127 -12.43 17.44 9.01
C ILE A 127 -12.44 17.89 10.48
N PRO A 128 -11.86 19.05 10.85
CA PRO A 128 -11.99 19.57 12.21
C PRO A 128 -13.46 19.86 12.46
N SER A 129 -14.11 19.12 13.35
CA SER A 129 -15.47 19.45 13.78
C SER A 129 -15.40 20.59 14.79
N PRO A 130 -16.18 21.68 14.64
CA PRO A 130 -16.24 22.73 15.64
C PRO A 130 -16.95 22.18 16.88
N HIS A 131 -16.26 22.27 18.03
CA HIS A 131 -16.73 22.07 19.40
C HIS A 131 -18.10 21.41 19.61
N VAL A 132 -18.11 20.17 20.09
CA VAL A 132 -19.18 19.66 20.94
C VAL A 132 -18.54 18.92 22.12
N GLU A 133 -18.61 19.52 23.30
CA GLU A 133 -18.37 18.85 24.58
C GLU A 133 -19.57 17.92 24.87
N GLY A 134 -19.31 16.64 25.11
CA GLY A 134 -20.35 15.68 25.47
C GLY A 134 -19.88 14.22 25.40
N LEU A 135 -19.56 13.67 26.58
CA LEU A 135 -19.42 12.26 26.96
C LEU A 135 -19.45 11.17 25.86
N GLY A 136 -18.26 10.62 25.57
CA GLY A 136 -18.04 9.18 25.35
C GLY A 136 -18.49 8.58 24.02
N ASP A 137 -17.61 8.66 23.01
CA ASP A 137 -16.98 7.48 22.38
C ASP A 137 -16.23 7.97 21.12
N SER A 138 -14.94 8.26 21.28
CA SER A 138 -14.06 8.77 20.22
C SER A 138 -13.60 7.65 19.29
N THR A 139 -14.55 6.87 18.75
CA THR A 139 -14.24 5.83 17.76
C THR A 139 -14.05 6.50 16.39
N PRO A 140 -12.86 6.42 15.76
CA PRO A 140 -12.60 6.99 14.44
C PRO A 140 -13.55 6.36 13.43
N SER A 141 -14.53 7.13 12.96
CA SER A 141 -15.53 6.59 12.03
C SER A 141 -14.93 6.51 10.63
N CYS A 142 -14.55 5.30 10.24
CA CYS A 142 -14.22 4.94 8.86
C CYS A 142 -15.45 5.16 8.00
N GLY A 143 -15.59 6.36 7.42
CA GLY A 143 -16.77 6.80 6.68
C GLY A 143 -17.40 5.69 5.83
N LEU A 144 -18.73 5.62 5.95
CA LEU A 144 -19.70 4.81 5.18
C LEU A 144 -20.24 3.49 5.77
N HIS A 145 -19.86 3.04 6.97
CA HIS A 145 -20.50 1.84 7.55
C HIS A 145 -21.08 2.01 8.97
N ARG A 146 -21.62 3.18 9.28
CA ARG A 146 -22.50 3.34 10.46
C ARG A 146 -23.83 2.56 10.32
N HIS A 147 -24.07 1.87 9.19
CA HIS A 147 -25.31 1.14 8.88
C HIS A 147 -25.25 -0.39 9.07
N CYS A 148 -24.11 -1.00 9.42
CA CYS A 148 -24.03 -2.46 9.63
C CYS A 148 -23.83 -2.92 11.08
N MET A 149 -23.82 -2.01 12.05
CA MET A 149 -23.75 -2.34 13.49
C MET A 149 -25.12 -2.68 14.11
N ASN A 150 -26.15 -2.95 13.30
CA ASN A 150 -27.49 -3.32 13.80
C ASN A 150 -27.91 -4.74 13.45
N VAL A 151 -26.98 -5.69 13.29
CA VAL A 151 -27.37 -7.10 13.28
C VAL A 151 -26.30 -7.95 13.98
N ILE A 152 -26.80 -8.74 14.94
CA ILE A 152 -26.20 -9.89 15.63
C ILE A 152 -25.50 -9.58 16.97
N HIS A 153 -26.31 -9.49 18.02
CA HIS A 153 -26.00 -10.13 19.30
C HIS A 153 -26.20 -11.65 19.13
N PRO A 154 -25.18 -12.52 19.23
CA PRO A 154 -25.41 -13.86 19.74
C PRO A 154 -25.24 -13.81 21.27
N TYR A 155 -26.07 -14.54 21.99
CA TYR A 155 -26.12 -14.67 23.46
C TYR A 155 -27.01 -13.66 24.20
N THR A 156 -28.32 -13.76 23.96
CA THR A 156 -29.33 -13.92 25.02
C THR A 156 -30.36 -14.93 24.55
#